data_AF-A0A2P8R3I5-F1
#
_entry.id   AF-A0A2P8R3I5-F1
#
_cell.length_a   1.000
_cell.length_b   1.000
_cell.length_c   1.000
_cell.angle_alpha   90.00
_cell.angle_beta   90.00
_cell.angle_gamma   90.00
#
_symmetry.space_group_name_H-M   'P 1'
#
loop_
_entity.id
_entity.type
_entity.pdbx_description
1 polymer ?
#
loop_
_entity_poly.entity_id
_entity_poly.type
_entity_poly.pdbx_seq_one_letter_code
_entity_poly.pdbx_strand_id
1 'polypeptide(L)'
;MKFLNEKNFDFLMASAVLLVLAIPVGIANIYLGYIIGEGPCTLCWWERMGMVVIGSAGILILRYGLKAKYIASILFSAAYGIFMTLRHASFSIYRDVGMGFGGDIFGAHTYTWGILVYWVVILAMGIFILFAKNSEIAADISRKDTRIKKLSPYSKFVIFISIIVVFSNAFQALISAGIPPYSGKGSPERISLNNTWTTGVWKRFQKPFSFVGSNIVENPYISGEQNKISIKFNENSNDGAFVNLKQAPKVKNEFKIPFKVEGIFGKGVASSLSYNKNDDSFAISNTEGGVYFTDLNFKQTHYAIIDKPNGRNIKKAVASTFVDNMFVVAGFNKTIFAVKKTPNSKIDSYKEWNSFRKTSGGLEMPWYRDRPALLTIRAKKQYILTLSKDKDSDFMYMISVPNDKVKGSILIKVDTKDRLLSSESLISSKIDLKKGRDIKDYYITAGDIYGGKFLAYSKNYNTLLVINLDSAKIIDAYEMPKIGDISSITIKDSSIFVLYYKEKEPYIAEIENPLILN
;
A
#
# COMPACT_ATOMS: atom_id res chain seq x y z
N MET A 1 -22.36 40.92 3.71
CA MET A 1 -21.75 39.90 2.82
C MET A 1 -22.57 39.75 1.55
N LYS A 2 -22.10 40.33 0.43
CA LYS A 2 -22.70 40.31 -0.92
C LYS A 2 -22.22 39.10 -1.77
N PHE A 3 -21.68 38.05 -1.14
CA PHE A 3 -20.87 37.05 -1.85
C PHE A 3 -21.68 35.97 -2.60
N LEU A 4 -22.94 35.72 -2.25
CA LEU A 4 -23.80 34.71 -2.90
C LEU A 4 -25.02 35.37 -3.57
N ASN A 5 -24.76 36.16 -4.62
CA ASN A 5 -25.78 36.50 -5.62
C ASN A 5 -25.92 35.33 -6.62
N GLU A 6 -26.94 35.37 -7.49
CA GLU A 6 -27.23 34.29 -8.45
C GLU A 6 -26.03 33.95 -9.33
N LYS A 7 -25.36 34.95 -9.90
CA LYS A 7 -24.13 34.77 -10.68
C LYS A 7 -23.04 34.00 -9.92
N ASN A 8 -22.80 34.34 -8.66
CA ASN A 8 -21.79 33.67 -7.84
C ASN A 8 -22.26 32.28 -7.40
N PHE A 9 -23.56 32.08 -7.17
CA PHE A 9 -24.13 30.76 -6.90
C PHE A 9 -23.97 29.83 -8.11
N ASP A 10 -24.31 30.31 -9.31
CA ASP A 10 -24.16 29.55 -10.55
C ASP A 10 -22.70 29.24 -10.85
N PHE A 11 -21.81 30.20 -10.64
CA PHE A 11 -20.38 29.96 -10.75
C PHE A 11 -19.89 28.88 -9.78
N LEU A 12 -20.30 28.94 -8.51
CA LEU A 12 -19.92 27.95 -7.50
C LEU A 12 -20.56 26.58 -7.77
N MET A 13 -21.81 26.53 -8.24
CA MET A 13 -22.50 25.30 -8.60
C MET A 13 -21.87 24.65 -9.84
N ALA A 14 -21.56 25.43 -10.87
CA ALA A 14 -20.82 24.95 -12.05
C ALA A 14 -19.42 24.44 -11.67
N SER A 15 -18.73 25.16 -10.77
CA SER A 15 -17.45 24.71 -10.22
C SER A 15 -17.61 23.39 -9.45
N ALA A 16 -18.64 23.24 -8.62
CA ALA A 16 -18.91 22.01 -7.89
C ALA A 16 -19.19 20.83 -8.83
N VAL A 17 -19.99 21.04 -9.87
CA VAL A 17 -20.26 20.03 -10.91
C VAL A 17 -18.95 19.62 -11.62
N LEU A 18 -18.14 20.61 -12.03
CA LEU A 18 -16.85 20.35 -12.66
C LEU A 18 -15.93 19.54 -11.73
N LEU A 19 -15.82 19.94 -10.47
CA LEU A 19 -14.95 19.26 -9.50
C LEU A 19 -15.40 17.82 -9.25
N VAL A 20 -16.70 17.54 -9.18
CA VAL A 20 -17.22 16.17 -8.97
C VAL A 20 -17.10 15.31 -10.23
N LEU A 21 -17.29 15.86 -11.44
CA LEU A 21 -17.22 15.08 -12.67
C LEU A 21 -15.80 14.97 -13.23
N ALA A 22 -15.07 16.08 -13.35
CA ALA A 22 -13.76 16.09 -14.00
C ALA A 22 -12.67 15.47 -13.13
N ILE A 23 -12.70 15.66 -11.81
CA ILE A 23 -11.64 15.16 -10.93
C ILE A 23 -11.83 13.67 -10.64
N PRO A 24 -12.76 13.20 -9.79
CA PRO A 24 -12.80 11.79 -9.43
C PRO A 24 -13.27 10.92 -10.61
N VAL A 25 -14.32 11.30 -11.34
CA VAL A 25 -14.82 10.50 -12.47
C VAL A 25 -13.86 10.59 -13.67
N GLY A 26 -13.41 11.79 -14.02
CA GLY A 26 -12.47 12.01 -15.12
C GLY A 26 -11.11 11.34 -14.90
N ILE A 27 -10.47 11.51 -13.74
CA ILE A 27 -9.19 10.84 -13.42
C ILE A 27 -9.39 9.31 -13.41
N ALA A 28 -10.45 8.81 -12.77
CA ALA A 28 -10.65 7.37 -12.69
C ALA A 28 -11.04 6.73 -14.04
N ASN A 29 -11.65 7.48 -14.96
CA ASN A 29 -11.96 6.99 -16.30
C ASN A 29 -10.77 7.09 -17.25
N ILE A 30 -10.21 8.30 -17.40
CA ILE A 30 -9.18 8.58 -18.40
C ILE A 30 -7.83 8.04 -17.94
N TYR A 31 -7.38 8.45 -16.76
CA TYR A 31 -6.04 8.09 -16.28
C TYR A 31 -6.01 6.64 -15.79
N LEU A 32 -6.86 6.27 -14.82
CA LEU A 32 -6.86 4.90 -14.31
C LEU A 32 -7.37 3.90 -15.36
N GLY A 33 -8.48 4.21 -16.04
CA GLY A 33 -9.07 3.33 -17.05
C GLY A 33 -8.23 3.21 -18.32
N TYR A 34 -8.10 4.28 -19.10
CA TYR A 34 -7.45 4.19 -20.43
C TYR A 34 -5.92 4.21 -20.40
N ILE A 35 -5.30 4.98 -19.51
CA ILE A 35 -3.83 5.10 -19.48
C ILE A 35 -3.18 3.95 -18.71
N ILE A 36 -3.68 3.63 -17.51
CA ILE A 36 -3.13 2.55 -16.68
C ILE A 36 -3.76 1.19 -17.03
N GLY A 37 -4.99 1.16 -17.54
CA GLY A 37 -5.73 -0.07 -17.80
C GLY A 37 -6.38 -0.66 -16.55
N GLU A 38 -6.58 0.12 -15.49
CA GLU A 38 -7.30 -0.30 -14.27
C GLU A 38 -8.81 -0.26 -14.53
N GLY A 39 -9.41 -1.44 -14.64
CA GLY A 39 -10.84 -1.60 -14.84
C GLY A 39 -11.64 -1.27 -13.57
N PRO A 40 -12.75 -0.51 -13.67
CA PRO A 40 -13.63 -0.30 -12.53
C PRO A 40 -14.24 -1.63 -12.07
N CYS A 41 -14.07 -1.96 -10.79
CA CYS A 41 -14.84 -3.05 -10.19
C CYS A 41 -16.33 -2.67 -10.07
N THR A 42 -17.17 -3.65 -9.74
CA THR A 42 -18.61 -3.44 -9.58
C THR A 42 -18.92 -2.29 -8.61
N LEU A 43 -18.23 -2.21 -7.47
CA LEU A 43 -18.46 -1.13 -6.49
C LEU A 43 -17.98 0.24 -7.01
N CYS A 44 -16.83 0.30 -7.70
CA CYS A 44 -16.39 1.53 -8.37
C CYS A 44 -17.41 2.04 -9.38
N TRP A 45 -18.09 1.15 -10.12
CA TRP A 45 -19.15 1.55 -11.05
C TRP A 45 -20.32 2.21 -10.33
N TRP A 46 -20.79 1.58 -9.26
CA TRP A 46 -21.86 2.13 -8.43
C TRP A 46 -21.49 3.49 -7.83
N GLU A 47 -20.25 3.65 -7.38
CA GLU A 47 -19.73 4.93 -6.89
C GLU A 47 -19.66 5.99 -7.99
N ARG A 48 -19.27 5.64 -9.22
CA ARG A 48 -19.26 6.61 -10.34
C ARG A 48 -20.67 7.01 -10.74
N MET A 49 -21.62 6.08 -10.76
CA MET A 49 -23.02 6.37 -11.08
C MET A 49 -23.60 7.41 -10.13
N GLY A 50 -23.35 7.30 -8.81
CA GLY A 50 -23.80 8.31 -7.84
C GLY A 50 -23.23 9.71 -8.11
N MET A 51 -21.94 9.81 -8.46
CA MET A 51 -21.30 11.09 -8.82
C MET A 51 -21.87 11.68 -10.13
N VAL A 52 -22.17 10.83 -11.11
CA VAL A 52 -22.79 11.25 -12.38
C VAL A 52 -24.20 11.79 -12.15
N VAL A 53 -25.00 11.14 -11.30
CA VAL A 53 -26.34 11.64 -10.93
C VAL A 53 -26.23 12.99 -10.21
N ILE A 54 -25.28 13.15 -9.28
CA ILE A 54 -25.02 14.43 -8.59
C ILE A 54 -24.65 15.53 -9.60
N GLY A 55 -23.70 15.27 -10.50
CA GLY A 55 -23.29 16.24 -11.51
C GLY A 55 -24.44 16.62 -12.45
N SER A 56 -25.23 15.64 -12.88
CA SER A 56 -26.41 15.86 -13.73
C SER A 56 -27.45 16.72 -13.03
N ALA A 57 -27.76 16.43 -11.76
CA ALA A 57 -28.67 17.25 -10.96
C ALA A 57 -28.15 18.67 -10.74
N GLY A 58 -26.83 18.85 -10.56
CA GLY A 58 -26.20 20.18 -10.51
C GLY A 58 -26.38 20.98 -11.80
N ILE A 59 -26.24 20.35 -12.97
CA ILE A 59 -26.52 20.99 -14.28
C ILE A 59 -28.00 21.41 -14.37
N LEU A 60 -28.92 20.58 -13.87
CA LEU A 60 -30.34 20.93 -13.82
C LEU A 60 -30.63 22.08 -12.85
N ILE A 61 -29.88 22.21 -11.76
CA ILE A 61 -29.96 23.37 -10.84
C ILE A 61 -29.52 24.65 -11.56
N LEU A 62 -28.40 24.61 -12.29
CA LEU A 62 -27.94 25.75 -13.09
C LEU A 62 -28.96 26.19 -14.13
N ARG A 63 -29.73 25.24 -14.69
CA ARG A 63 -30.68 25.52 -15.77
C ARG A 63 -32.07 25.92 -15.27
N TYR A 64 -32.54 25.31 -14.19
CA TYR A 64 -33.94 25.38 -13.77
C TYR A 64 -34.13 25.87 -12.34
N GLY A 65 -33.06 26.38 -11.72
CA GLY A 65 -33.07 26.85 -10.34
C GLY A 65 -32.98 25.71 -9.32
N LEU A 66 -32.73 26.08 -8.06
CA LEU A 66 -32.47 25.16 -6.96
C LEU A 66 -33.77 24.48 -6.45
N LYS A 67 -34.37 23.59 -7.24
CA LYS A 67 -35.62 22.89 -6.88
C LYS A 67 -35.39 21.77 -5.87
N ALA A 68 -36.36 21.53 -4.97
CA ALA A 68 -36.28 20.48 -3.95
C ALA A 68 -36.01 19.08 -4.54
N LYS A 69 -36.57 18.76 -5.71
CA LYS A 69 -36.32 17.47 -6.37
C LYS A 69 -34.86 17.27 -6.76
N TYR A 70 -34.14 18.32 -7.17
CA TYR A 70 -32.73 18.23 -7.52
C TYR A 70 -31.86 18.13 -6.27
N ILE A 71 -32.19 18.90 -5.23
CA ILE A 71 -31.56 18.76 -3.91
C ILE A 71 -31.73 17.34 -3.38
N ALA A 72 -32.96 16.83 -3.38
CA ALA A 72 -33.26 15.48 -2.92
C ALA A 72 -32.51 14.43 -3.75
N SER A 73 -32.44 14.61 -5.07
CA SER A 73 -31.65 13.72 -5.95
C SER A 73 -30.17 13.73 -5.58
N ILE A 74 -29.57 14.90 -5.34
CA ILE A 74 -28.17 15.04 -4.89
C ILE A 74 -27.98 14.37 -3.53
N LEU A 75 -28.85 14.63 -2.56
CA LEU A 75 -28.71 14.11 -1.19
C LEU A 75 -28.95 12.60 -1.11
N PHE A 76 -29.95 12.05 -1.82
CA PHE A 76 -30.14 10.60 -1.91
C PHE A 76 -28.98 9.92 -2.63
N SER A 77 -28.47 10.51 -3.72
CA SER A 77 -27.30 9.99 -4.41
C SER A 77 -26.04 10.07 -3.55
N ALA A 78 -25.91 11.12 -2.72
CA ALA A 78 -24.80 11.25 -1.79
C ALA A 78 -24.90 10.26 -0.63
N ALA A 79 -26.10 10.03 -0.07
CA ALA A 79 -26.33 9.01 0.94
C ALA A 79 -26.03 7.61 0.41
N TYR A 80 -26.51 7.30 -0.80
CA TYR A 80 -26.16 6.08 -1.54
C TYR A 80 -24.65 5.96 -1.75
N GLY A 81 -24.01 7.04 -2.20
CA GLY A 81 -22.57 7.12 -2.41
C GLY A 81 -21.76 6.88 -1.15
N ILE A 82 -22.13 7.48 -0.03
CA ILE A 82 -21.51 7.23 1.28
C ILE A 82 -21.67 5.76 1.66
N PHE A 83 -22.88 5.20 1.56
CA PHE A 83 -23.10 3.79 1.86
C PHE A 83 -22.22 2.88 1.00
N MET A 84 -22.17 3.12 -0.32
CA MET A 84 -21.40 2.31 -1.26
C MET A 84 -19.90 2.42 -1.03
N THR A 85 -19.39 3.63 -0.81
CA THR A 85 -17.96 3.86 -0.55
C THR A 85 -17.52 3.32 0.81
N LEU A 86 -18.35 3.41 1.84
CA LEU A 86 -18.10 2.76 3.14
C LEU A 86 -18.11 1.24 2.99
N ARG A 87 -19.09 0.67 2.26
CA ARG A 87 -19.13 -0.76 1.95
C ARG A 87 -17.87 -1.19 1.21
N HIS A 88 -17.42 -0.42 0.22
CA HIS A 88 -16.22 -0.72 -0.55
C HIS A 88 -14.95 -0.66 0.32
N ALA A 89 -14.80 0.38 1.14
CA ALA A 89 -13.68 0.52 2.07
C ALA A 89 -13.66 -0.58 3.15
N SER A 90 -14.83 -1.06 3.58
CA SER A 90 -14.94 -2.08 4.63
C SER A 90 -14.20 -3.39 4.30
N PHE A 91 -14.07 -3.74 3.02
CA PHE A 91 -13.34 -4.94 2.57
C PHE A 91 -11.82 -4.87 2.75
N SER A 92 -11.28 -3.69 3.08
CA SER A 92 -9.84 -3.44 3.11
C SER A 92 -9.34 -2.73 4.37
N ILE A 93 -10.21 -2.12 5.18
CA ILE A 93 -9.81 -1.31 6.35
C ILE A 93 -9.03 -2.10 7.42
N TYR A 94 -9.25 -3.42 7.51
CA TYR A 94 -8.59 -4.27 8.51
C TYR A 94 -7.21 -4.78 8.07
N ARG A 95 -6.77 -4.48 6.83
CA ARG A 95 -5.56 -5.06 6.24
C ARG A 95 -4.27 -4.40 6.75
N ASP A 96 -3.14 -5.01 6.39
CA ASP A 96 -1.82 -4.49 6.68
C ASP A 96 -1.51 -3.20 5.90
N VAL A 97 -0.46 -2.50 6.34
CA VAL A 97 0.00 -1.28 5.68
C VAL A 97 0.26 -1.49 4.18
N GLY A 98 -0.25 -0.57 3.36
CA GLY A 98 -0.10 -0.59 1.90
C GLY A 98 -0.92 -1.65 1.16
N MET A 99 -1.73 -2.45 1.85
CA MET A 99 -2.68 -3.39 1.22
C MET A 99 -4.00 -2.72 0.86
N GLY A 100 -4.59 -3.17 -0.25
CA GLY A 100 -5.90 -2.70 -0.68
C GLY A 100 -6.29 -3.25 -2.04
N PHE A 101 -7.30 -2.64 -2.64
CA PHE A 101 -7.73 -2.89 -4.00
C PHE A 101 -7.54 -1.60 -4.83
N GLY A 102 -7.00 -1.74 -6.03
CA GLY A 102 -6.66 -0.61 -6.89
C GLY A 102 -5.48 0.23 -6.38
N GLY A 103 -5.07 1.21 -7.19
CA GLY A 103 -4.01 2.15 -6.83
C GLY A 103 -4.35 3.04 -5.63
N ASP A 104 -3.33 3.64 -5.01
CA ASP A 104 -3.48 4.66 -3.98
C ASP A 104 -2.99 6.04 -4.44
N ILE A 105 -3.71 7.07 -4.03
CA ILE A 105 -3.42 8.48 -4.31
C ILE A 105 -3.24 9.15 -2.95
N PHE A 106 -2.12 9.86 -2.75
CA PHE A 106 -1.70 10.45 -1.47
C PHE A 106 -1.80 9.49 -0.26
N GLY A 107 -1.50 8.20 -0.48
CA GLY A 107 -1.48 7.16 0.55
C GLY A 107 -2.84 6.57 0.94
N ALA A 108 -3.93 6.96 0.27
CA ALA A 108 -5.24 6.35 0.41
C ALA A 108 -5.69 5.71 -0.91
N HIS A 109 -6.19 4.48 -0.85
CA HIS A 109 -6.72 3.78 -2.02
C HIS A 109 -7.92 4.51 -2.63
N THR A 110 -8.11 4.38 -3.94
CA THR A 110 -9.13 5.09 -4.72
C THR A 110 -10.54 5.04 -4.11
N TYR A 111 -10.96 3.90 -3.56
CA TYR A 111 -12.26 3.74 -2.88
C TYR A 111 -12.44 4.62 -1.63
N THR A 112 -11.35 5.00 -0.96
CA THR A 112 -11.39 5.84 0.25
C THR A 112 -11.74 7.29 -0.12
N TRP A 113 -11.31 7.74 -1.29
CA TRP A 113 -11.59 9.09 -1.79
C TRP A 113 -13.06 9.32 -2.08
N GLY A 114 -13.80 8.27 -2.45
CA GLY A 114 -15.24 8.36 -2.64
C GLY A 114 -15.95 8.86 -1.37
N ILE A 115 -15.56 8.36 -0.19
CA ILE A 115 -16.13 8.79 1.10
C ILE A 115 -15.98 10.31 1.25
N LEU A 116 -14.77 10.83 1.00
CA LEU A 116 -14.48 12.26 1.09
C LEU A 116 -15.32 13.06 0.08
N VAL A 117 -15.35 12.64 -1.19
CA VAL A 117 -16.11 13.34 -2.25
C VAL A 117 -17.58 13.44 -1.89
N TYR A 118 -18.21 12.36 -1.44
CA TYR A 118 -19.63 12.38 -1.09
C TYR A 118 -19.92 13.23 0.15
N TRP A 119 -19.05 13.21 1.17
CA TRP A 119 -19.17 14.14 2.29
C TRP A 119 -19.00 15.60 1.87
N VAL A 120 -18.05 15.89 0.97
CA VAL A 120 -17.90 17.23 0.39
C VAL A 120 -19.15 17.64 -0.36
N VAL A 121 -19.81 16.73 -1.10
CA VAL A 121 -21.10 17.02 -1.74
C VAL A 121 -22.19 17.35 -0.72
N ILE A 122 -22.33 16.57 0.36
CA ILE A 122 -23.31 16.86 1.42
C ILE A 122 -23.03 18.21 2.06
N LEU A 123 -21.77 18.49 2.41
CA LEU A 123 -21.37 19.75 3.02
C LEU A 123 -21.54 20.92 2.06
N ALA A 124 -21.16 20.78 0.80
CA ALA A 124 -21.32 21.80 -0.23
C ALA A 124 -22.81 22.08 -0.48
N MET A 125 -23.64 21.05 -0.60
CA MET A 125 -25.09 21.20 -0.72
C MET A 125 -25.70 21.83 0.54
N GLY A 126 -25.22 21.43 1.73
CA GLY A 126 -25.61 22.04 3.00
C GLY A 126 -25.25 23.53 3.04
N ILE A 127 -24.03 23.91 2.64
CA ILE A 127 -23.57 25.29 2.51
C ILE A 127 -24.42 26.03 1.47
N PHE A 128 -24.66 25.45 0.30
CA PHE A 128 -25.52 26.04 -0.72
C PHE A 128 -26.92 26.32 -0.19
N ILE A 129 -27.53 25.42 0.59
CA ILE A 129 -28.84 25.64 1.22
C ILE A 129 -28.75 26.69 2.34
N LEU A 130 -27.75 26.59 3.21
CA LEU A 130 -27.55 27.50 4.35
C LEU A 130 -27.32 28.94 3.91
N PHE A 131 -26.64 29.12 2.78
CA PHE A 131 -26.30 30.43 2.22
C PHE A 131 -27.11 30.79 0.99
N ALA A 132 -28.07 29.96 0.57
CA ALA A 132 -29.23 30.36 -0.25
C ALA A 132 -30.16 31.30 0.54
N LYS A 133 -29.61 32.19 1.38
CA LYS A 133 -30.30 33.30 2.07
C LYS A 133 -30.67 34.42 1.12
N ASN A 134 -30.08 34.39 -0.07
CA ASN A 134 -30.69 35.02 -1.21
C ASN A 134 -32.07 34.37 -1.37
N SER A 135 -33.07 35.06 -0.83
CA SER A 135 -33.78 35.79 -1.82
C SER A 135 -34.48 34.85 -2.85
N GLU A 136 -33.96 35.06 -4.04
CA GLU A 136 -34.10 34.46 -5.34
C GLU A 136 -33.81 32.94 -5.38
N ILE A 137 -32.93 32.43 -4.53
CA ILE A 137 -32.47 31.04 -4.57
C ILE A 137 -33.29 30.14 -3.62
N ALA A 138 -33.56 30.57 -2.37
CA ALA A 138 -34.44 29.82 -1.44
C ALA A 138 -35.86 29.62 -1.99
N ALA A 139 -36.22 30.49 -2.91
CA ALA A 139 -37.40 30.51 -3.70
C ALA A 139 -37.74 29.22 -4.42
N ASP A 140 -36.74 28.69 -5.09
CA ASP A 140 -36.84 27.64 -6.08
C ASP A 140 -37.12 26.30 -5.45
N ILE A 141 -36.69 26.14 -4.21
CA ILE A 141 -36.83 24.91 -3.44
C ILE A 141 -38.30 24.48 -3.40
N SER A 142 -39.19 25.42 -3.07
CA SER A 142 -40.63 25.18 -2.91
C SER A 142 -41.47 25.59 -4.12
N ARG A 143 -40.83 25.89 -5.24
CA ARG A 143 -41.53 26.50 -6.36
C ARG A 143 -42.20 25.48 -7.27
N LYS A 144 -43.49 25.70 -7.54
CA LYS A 144 -44.28 24.96 -8.53
C LYS A 144 -44.10 25.56 -9.94
N ASP A 145 -43.97 26.88 -10.01
CA ASP A 145 -43.46 27.71 -11.11
C ASP A 145 -41.90 27.75 -11.19
N THR A 146 -41.29 28.53 -12.09
CA THR A 146 -39.84 28.87 -12.14
C THR A 146 -39.69 30.38 -11.89
N ARG A 147 -38.70 30.90 -11.14
CA ARG A 147 -38.93 31.84 -10.01
C ARG A 147 -37.72 32.27 -9.14
N ILE A 148 -37.85 33.34 -8.36
CA ILE A 148 -36.92 33.93 -7.38
C ILE A 148 -37.65 34.58 -6.08
N LYS A 149 -37.22 34.56 -4.76
CA LYS A 149 -38.00 34.86 -3.45
C LYS A 149 -37.33 35.69 -2.30
N LYS A 150 -37.69 35.57 -0.97
CA LYS A 150 -37.21 36.20 0.34
C LYS A 150 -37.76 35.53 1.63
N LEU A 151 -37.15 35.80 2.80
CA LEU A 151 -37.24 35.01 4.07
C LEU A 151 -38.23 35.53 5.14
N SER A 152 -38.74 34.60 5.98
CA SER A 152 -39.88 34.77 6.90
C SER A 152 -39.50 35.06 8.38
N PRO A 153 -40.47 35.50 9.21
CA PRO A 153 -40.29 35.71 10.66
C PRO A 153 -39.92 34.46 11.48
N TYR A 154 -40.47 33.28 11.15
CA TYR A 154 -40.04 32.01 11.77
C TYR A 154 -38.57 31.71 11.46
N SER A 155 -38.13 32.03 10.24
CA SER A 155 -36.72 31.94 9.88
C SER A 155 -35.86 32.87 10.74
N LYS A 156 -36.36 34.06 11.12
CA LYS A 156 -35.67 34.97 12.04
C LYS A 156 -35.58 34.40 13.47
N PHE A 157 -36.63 33.73 13.96
CA PHE A 157 -36.64 33.06 15.27
C PHE A 157 -35.67 31.87 15.33
N VAL A 158 -35.68 31.00 14.31
CA VAL A 158 -34.74 29.88 14.22
C VAL A 158 -33.30 30.37 14.07
N ILE A 159 -33.05 31.45 13.33
CA ILE A 159 -31.75 32.11 13.27
C ILE A 159 -31.31 32.59 14.65
N PHE A 160 -32.21 33.22 15.41
CA PHE A 160 -31.91 33.72 16.74
C PHE A 160 -31.53 32.60 17.73
N ILE A 161 -32.31 31.50 17.78
CA ILE A 161 -31.99 30.34 18.64
C ILE A 161 -30.69 29.65 18.18
N SER A 162 -30.46 29.54 16.87
CA SER A 162 -29.21 28.97 16.34
C SER A 162 -27.99 29.81 16.74
N ILE A 163 -28.12 31.14 16.76
CA ILE A 163 -27.06 32.05 17.24
C ILE A 163 -26.74 31.77 18.72
N ILE A 164 -27.75 31.58 19.58
CA ILE A 164 -27.54 31.26 21.00
C ILE A 164 -26.78 29.94 21.17
N VAL A 165 -27.17 28.88 20.45
CA VAL A 165 -26.51 27.58 20.52
C VAL A 165 -25.06 27.66 20.01
N VAL A 166 -24.82 28.40 18.93
CA VAL A 166 -23.46 28.63 18.39
C VAL A 166 -22.59 29.39 19.40
N PHE A 167 -23.13 30.43 20.06
CA PHE A 167 -22.40 31.15 21.10
C PHE A 167 -22.09 30.27 22.32
N SER A 168 -23.04 29.44 22.76
CA SER A 168 -22.81 28.48 23.85
C SER A 168 -21.72 27.48 23.48
N ASN A 169 -21.73 26.96 22.25
CA ASN A 169 -20.71 26.04 21.76
C ASN A 169 -19.33 26.71 21.65
N ALA A 170 -19.28 27.97 21.21
CA ALA A 170 -18.05 28.76 21.15
C ALA A 170 -17.48 29.02 22.55
N PHE A 171 -18.32 29.36 23.53
CA PHE A 171 -17.93 29.56 24.92
C PHE A 171 -17.40 28.26 25.56
N GLN A 172 -18.07 27.13 25.31
CA GLN A 172 -17.60 25.81 25.73
C GLN A 172 -16.25 25.46 25.09
N ALA A 173 -16.07 25.75 23.80
CA ALA A 173 -14.79 25.55 23.11
C ALA A 173 -13.68 26.42 23.70
N LEU A 174 -13.98 27.67 24.08
CA LEU A 174 -13.04 28.60 24.72
C LEU A 174 -12.53 28.06 26.07
N ILE A 175 -13.43 27.56 26.92
CA ILE A 175 -13.07 27.02 28.25
C ILE A 175 -12.30 25.70 28.12
N SER A 176 -12.74 24.82 27.22
CA SER A 176 -12.20 23.46 27.08
C SER A 176 -10.90 23.38 26.26
N ALA A 177 -10.79 24.17 25.20
CA ALA A 177 -9.69 24.11 24.23
C ALA A 177 -8.82 25.36 24.19
N GLY A 178 -9.24 26.47 24.83
CA GLY A 178 -8.50 27.74 24.86
C GLY A 178 -8.66 28.61 23.61
N ILE A 179 -8.06 29.80 23.64
CA ILE A 179 -7.95 30.66 22.44
C ILE A 179 -6.89 30.11 21.48
N PRO A 180 -7.03 30.27 20.16
CA PRO A 180 -5.94 29.97 19.21
C PRO A 180 -4.62 30.62 19.68
N PRO A 181 -3.48 29.89 19.67
CA PRO A 181 -3.22 28.63 18.98
C PRO A 181 -3.51 27.36 19.78
N TYR A 182 -4.27 27.42 20.88
CA TYR A 182 -4.71 26.18 21.55
C TYR A 182 -5.84 25.49 20.76
N SER A 183 -5.93 24.17 20.88
CA SER A 183 -6.82 23.33 20.04
C SER A 183 -7.38 22.15 20.81
N GLY A 184 -8.45 21.54 20.28
CA GLY A 184 -9.06 20.35 20.85
C GLY A 184 -8.08 19.18 20.98
N LYS A 185 -8.18 18.45 22.09
CA LYS A 185 -7.33 17.29 22.41
C LYS A 185 -7.82 16.02 21.72
N GLY A 186 -6.90 15.12 21.37
CA GLY A 186 -7.24 13.79 20.85
C GLY A 186 -7.87 12.85 21.88
N SER A 187 -7.60 13.09 23.16
CA SER A 187 -8.23 12.41 24.31
C SER A 187 -8.91 13.49 25.16
N PRO A 188 -10.23 13.68 25.03
CA PRO A 188 -10.92 14.77 25.72
C PRO A 188 -10.99 14.51 27.24
N GLU A 189 -10.70 15.53 28.02
CA GLU A 189 -10.93 15.55 29.47
C GLU A 189 -12.37 15.99 29.76
N ARG A 190 -12.85 15.71 30.97
CA ARG A 190 -14.14 16.22 31.44
C ARG A 190 -14.08 17.75 31.49
N ILE A 191 -15.10 18.44 30.99
CA ILE A 191 -15.18 19.90 31.04
C ILE A 191 -15.10 20.35 32.50
N SER A 192 -14.09 21.15 32.82
CA SER A 192 -13.89 21.76 34.13
C SER A 192 -13.40 23.20 33.98
N LEU A 193 -13.19 23.91 35.09
CA LEU A 193 -12.52 25.22 35.06
C LEU A 193 -10.98 25.10 35.06
N ASN A 194 -10.43 23.90 35.21
CA ASN A 194 -8.99 23.61 35.29
C ASN A 194 -8.49 22.78 34.08
N ASN A 195 -8.99 23.05 32.87
CA ASN A 195 -8.56 22.30 31.68
C ASN A 195 -7.13 22.67 31.29
N THR A 196 -6.33 21.69 30.86
CA THR A 196 -5.03 21.98 30.24
C THR A 196 -5.21 22.32 28.76
N TRP A 197 -4.48 23.28 28.21
CA TRP A 197 -4.57 23.67 26.80
C TRP A 197 -3.35 23.18 26.01
N THR A 198 -3.51 22.84 24.71
CA THR A 198 -2.42 22.30 23.88
C THR A 198 -2.38 22.89 22.46
N THR A 199 -1.16 23.15 21.98
CA THR A 199 -0.87 23.57 20.60
C THR A 199 -0.45 22.39 19.71
N GLY A 200 -0.52 21.15 20.22
CA GLY A 200 0.01 19.96 19.56
C GLY A 200 -0.56 19.66 18.17
N VAL A 201 -1.80 20.09 17.87
CA VAL A 201 -2.42 19.93 16.54
C VAL A 201 -1.64 20.70 15.47
N TRP A 202 -1.05 21.85 15.79
CA TRP A 202 -0.35 22.68 14.81
C TRP A 202 0.96 22.06 14.32
N LYS A 203 1.60 21.21 15.14
CA LYS A 203 2.76 20.41 14.72
C LYS A 203 2.45 19.44 13.58
N ARG A 204 1.17 19.13 13.32
CA ARG A 204 0.74 18.27 12.20
C ARG A 204 0.85 18.97 10.84
N PHE A 205 0.76 20.30 10.78
CA PHE A 205 0.92 21.07 9.55
C PHE A 205 2.38 21.18 9.08
N GLN A 206 3.35 20.83 9.92
CA GLN A 206 4.78 20.81 9.58
C GLN A 206 5.21 19.51 8.88
N LYS A 207 4.32 18.51 8.75
CA LYS A 207 4.58 17.23 8.07
C LYS A 207 3.90 17.21 6.70
N PRO A 208 4.39 16.40 5.74
CA PRO A 208 3.71 16.22 4.45
C PRO A 208 2.24 15.87 4.65
N PHE A 209 1.37 16.53 3.89
CA PHE A 209 -0.07 16.34 3.99
C PHE A 209 -0.45 14.88 3.68
N SER A 210 -1.17 14.24 4.59
CA SER A 210 -1.65 12.87 4.42
C SER A 210 -2.96 12.63 5.13
N PHE A 211 -3.87 11.93 4.46
CA PHE A 211 -5.17 11.56 5.00
C PHE A 211 -5.10 10.43 6.03
N VAL A 212 -4.00 9.67 6.09
CA VAL A 212 -3.78 8.64 7.13
C VAL A 212 -2.91 9.13 8.30
N GLY A 213 -2.52 10.41 8.28
CA GLY A 213 -1.90 11.11 9.41
C GLY A 213 -0.59 10.49 9.89
N SER A 214 -0.39 10.40 11.22
CA SER A 214 0.86 9.89 11.81
C SER A 214 1.10 8.39 11.62
N ASN A 215 0.17 7.66 10.99
CA ASN A 215 0.27 6.22 10.74
C ASN A 215 0.91 5.86 9.40
N ILE A 216 1.36 6.84 8.60
CA ILE A 216 2.14 6.56 7.41
C ILE A 216 3.43 5.86 7.80
N VAL A 217 3.72 4.77 7.09
CA VAL A 217 5.00 4.08 7.10
C VAL A 217 5.66 4.37 5.75
N GLU A 218 6.90 4.84 5.78
CA GLU A 218 7.70 5.04 4.57
C GLU A 218 7.88 3.71 3.82
N ASN A 219 7.90 3.77 2.47
CA ASN A 219 8.18 2.58 1.67
C ASN A 219 9.56 2.02 2.01
N PRO A 220 9.75 0.69 1.97
CA PRO A 220 11.03 0.10 2.31
C PRO A 220 12.07 0.40 1.24
N TYR A 221 13.34 0.35 1.62
CA TYR A 221 14.45 0.26 0.67
C TYR A 221 14.26 -0.95 -0.25
N ILE A 222 14.51 -0.78 -1.54
CA ILE A 222 14.50 -1.86 -2.54
C ILE A 222 15.80 -1.73 -3.33
N SER A 223 16.56 -2.80 -3.39
CA SER A 223 17.81 -2.85 -4.14
C SER A 223 17.58 -2.60 -5.63
N GLY A 224 18.46 -1.83 -6.26
CA GLY A 224 18.37 -1.47 -7.68
C GLY A 224 17.37 -0.36 -8.02
N GLU A 225 16.44 0.02 -7.13
CA GLU A 225 15.54 1.15 -7.34
C GLU A 225 16.10 2.48 -6.80
N GLN A 226 15.75 3.60 -7.44
CA GLN A 226 16.14 4.94 -6.99
C GLN A 226 15.20 5.45 -5.89
N ASN A 227 15.19 4.76 -4.74
CA ASN A 227 14.28 5.06 -3.65
C ASN A 227 15.06 5.67 -2.47
N LYS A 228 14.94 6.99 -2.25
CA LYS A 228 15.49 7.64 -1.05
C LYS A 228 14.59 7.32 0.14
N ILE A 229 15.17 6.71 1.17
CA ILE A 229 14.48 6.47 2.45
C ILE A 229 15.17 7.21 3.60
N SER A 230 14.46 7.40 4.71
CA SER A 230 14.97 8.10 5.90
C SER A 230 16.10 7.35 6.63
N ILE A 231 16.15 6.01 6.51
CA ILE A 231 17.18 5.18 7.14
C ILE A 231 18.50 5.34 6.37
N LYS A 232 19.58 5.61 7.12
CA LYS A 232 20.95 5.60 6.59
C LYS A 232 21.59 4.24 6.88
N PHE A 233 22.13 3.60 5.84
CA PHE A 233 22.81 2.31 5.97
C PHE A 233 24.29 2.50 6.27
N ASN A 234 24.80 1.70 7.21
CA ASN A 234 26.23 1.51 7.44
C ASN A 234 26.59 0.09 6.97
N GLU A 235 27.36 -0.06 5.89
CA GLU A 235 27.70 -1.37 5.32
C GLU A 235 29.00 -1.97 5.90
N ASN A 236 29.61 -1.33 6.91
CA ASN A 236 30.77 -1.87 7.60
C ASN A 236 30.36 -2.94 8.62
N SER A 237 30.73 -4.19 8.36
CA SER A 237 30.43 -5.35 9.20
C SER A 237 30.94 -5.23 10.63
N ASN A 238 32.10 -4.60 10.82
CA ASN A 238 32.71 -4.40 12.13
C ASN A 238 31.90 -3.49 13.06
N ASP A 239 31.04 -2.64 12.51
CA ASP A 239 30.17 -1.76 13.29
C ASP A 239 28.87 -2.48 13.73
N GLY A 240 28.65 -3.70 13.25
CA GLY A 240 27.52 -4.55 13.64
C GLY A 240 27.53 -4.95 15.12
N ALA A 241 26.42 -5.50 15.59
CA ALA A 241 26.18 -5.81 17.00
C ALA A 241 26.87 -7.08 17.50
N PHE A 242 27.28 -8.01 16.65
CA PHE A 242 27.82 -9.30 17.09
C PHE A 242 29.29 -9.23 17.53
N VAL A 243 29.62 -9.92 18.63
CA VAL A 243 31.00 -10.00 19.15
C VAL A 243 31.87 -10.89 18.26
N ASN A 244 31.39 -12.10 17.96
CA ASN A 244 32.12 -13.11 17.20
C ASN A 244 31.53 -13.24 15.79
N LEU A 245 31.76 -12.22 14.95
CA LEU A 245 31.31 -12.25 13.56
C LEU A 245 32.23 -13.15 12.73
N LYS A 246 31.65 -14.14 12.05
CA LYS A 246 32.42 -15.08 11.21
C LYS A 246 32.78 -14.46 9.86
N GLN A 247 33.85 -14.96 9.26
CA GLN A 247 34.34 -14.46 7.96
C GLN A 247 33.33 -14.70 6.83
N ALA A 248 33.42 -13.85 5.80
CA ALA A 248 32.57 -13.95 4.63
C ALA A 248 32.78 -15.26 3.86
N PRO A 249 31.71 -15.93 3.39
CA PRO A 249 31.82 -17.06 2.47
C PRO A 249 32.54 -16.67 1.18
N LYS A 250 33.24 -17.60 0.53
CA LYS A 250 33.95 -17.29 -0.72
C LYS A 250 32.98 -17.15 -1.88
N VAL A 251 33.26 -16.19 -2.76
CA VAL A 251 32.59 -16.06 -4.08
C VAL A 251 33.25 -17.03 -5.04
N LYS A 252 32.44 -17.89 -5.66
CA LYS A 252 32.89 -18.90 -6.63
C LYS A 252 32.81 -18.39 -8.06
N ASN A 253 31.64 -17.88 -8.43
CA ASN A 253 31.32 -17.47 -9.80
C ASN A 253 30.48 -16.19 -9.80
N GLU A 254 30.51 -15.46 -10.92
CA GLU A 254 29.70 -14.28 -11.17
C GLU A 254 29.09 -14.37 -12.57
N PHE A 255 27.80 -14.05 -12.68
CA PHE A 255 27.02 -14.14 -13.90
C PHE A 255 26.28 -12.84 -14.15
N LYS A 256 26.35 -12.32 -15.38
CA LYS A 256 25.49 -11.22 -15.82
C LYS A 256 24.19 -11.78 -16.37
N ILE A 257 23.05 -11.20 -15.99
CA ILE A 257 21.75 -11.60 -16.55
C ILE A 257 21.74 -11.24 -18.06
N PRO A 258 21.52 -12.21 -18.98
CA PRO A 258 21.69 -11.99 -20.42
C PRO A 258 20.49 -11.32 -21.10
N PHE A 259 19.49 -10.88 -20.33
CA PHE A 259 18.26 -10.27 -20.83
C PHE A 259 17.78 -9.16 -19.89
N LYS A 260 16.91 -8.29 -20.40
CA LYS A 260 16.29 -7.23 -19.59
C LYS A 260 15.13 -7.78 -18.78
N VAL A 261 15.16 -7.57 -17.47
CA VAL A 261 14.10 -8.00 -16.55
C VAL A 261 13.11 -6.85 -16.33
N GLU A 262 12.10 -6.76 -17.20
CA GLU A 262 11.13 -5.66 -17.24
C GLU A 262 9.74 -6.07 -16.71
N GLY A 263 8.98 -5.12 -16.19
CA GLY A 263 7.58 -5.30 -15.78
C GLY A 263 6.63 -4.50 -16.64
N ILE A 264 5.48 -4.15 -16.08
CA ILE A 264 4.48 -3.33 -16.79
C ILE A 264 5.10 -2.02 -17.28
N PHE A 265 4.76 -1.62 -18.51
CA PHE A 265 5.28 -0.42 -19.17
C PHE A 265 6.81 -0.36 -19.33
N GLY A 266 7.50 -1.51 -19.31
CA GLY A 266 8.97 -1.56 -19.45
C GLY A 266 9.72 -1.04 -18.22
N LYS A 267 9.07 -1.04 -17.05
CA LYS A 267 9.60 -0.46 -15.81
C LYS A 267 10.05 -1.53 -14.80
N GLY A 268 10.65 -1.06 -13.72
CA GLY A 268 11.07 -1.88 -12.60
C GLY A 268 12.46 -2.47 -12.79
N VAL A 269 12.89 -3.22 -11.80
CA VAL A 269 14.20 -3.88 -11.75
C VAL A 269 14.03 -5.34 -11.32
N ALA A 270 15.01 -6.20 -11.61
CA ALA A 270 15.06 -7.55 -11.05
C ALA A 270 15.08 -7.45 -9.52
N SER A 271 14.18 -8.17 -8.87
CA SER A 271 13.88 -7.98 -7.45
C SER A 271 14.20 -9.21 -6.62
N SER A 272 13.93 -10.40 -7.15
CA SER A 272 14.23 -11.64 -6.46
C SER A 272 14.52 -12.78 -7.43
N LEU A 273 15.41 -13.67 -7.02
CA LEU A 273 15.80 -14.93 -7.65
C LEU A 273 15.39 -16.09 -6.76
N SER A 274 14.84 -17.16 -7.33
CA SER A 274 14.58 -18.41 -6.60
C SER A 274 14.95 -19.63 -7.43
N TYR A 275 15.50 -20.64 -6.77
CA TYR A 275 15.79 -21.94 -7.36
C TYR A 275 14.61 -22.90 -7.19
N ASN A 276 14.26 -23.62 -8.25
CA ASN A 276 13.30 -24.72 -8.23
C ASN A 276 14.03 -26.06 -8.33
N LYS A 277 13.93 -26.86 -7.27
CA LYS A 277 14.52 -28.20 -7.23
C LYS A 277 13.83 -29.19 -8.17
N ASN A 278 12.53 -29.00 -8.46
CA ASN A 278 11.74 -29.98 -9.19
C ASN A 278 12.05 -30.03 -10.69
N ASP A 279 12.45 -28.91 -11.29
CA ASP A 279 12.82 -28.82 -12.71
C ASP A 279 14.26 -28.28 -12.92
N ASP A 280 15.05 -28.26 -11.85
CA ASP A 280 16.45 -27.79 -11.80
C ASP A 280 16.65 -26.47 -12.54
N SER A 281 15.85 -25.47 -12.18
CA SER A 281 15.77 -24.20 -12.90
C SER A 281 15.67 -23.01 -11.95
N PHE A 282 15.84 -21.80 -12.47
CA PHE A 282 15.65 -20.57 -11.68
C PHE A 282 14.45 -19.77 -12.18
N ALA A 283 13.94 -18.90 -11.32
CA ALA A 283 13.00 -17.86 -11.71
C ALA A 283 13.37 -16.53 -11.07
N ILE A 284 13.12 -15.46 -11.83
CA ILE A 284 13.41 -14.08 -11.46
C ILE A 284 12.12 -13.28 -11.52
N SER A 285 11.86 -12.49 -10.48
CA SER A 285 10.75 -11.54 -10.43
C SER A 285 11.25 -10.11 -10.60
N ASN A 286 10.42 -9.24 -11.18
CA ASN A 286 10.66 -7.81 -11.33
C ASN A 286 9.69 -6.99 -10.47
N THR A 287 10.15 -5.84 -9.97
CA THR A 287 9.40 -4.99 -9.03
C THR A 287 8.04 -4.50 -9.56
N GLU A 288 7.86 -4.46 -10.88
CA GLU A 288 6.67 -4.05 -11.62
C GLU A 288 5.90 -5.23 -12.25
N GLY A 289 6.06 -6.44 -11.70
CA GLY A 289 5.20 -7.59 -12.01
C GLY A 289 5.68 -8.48 -13.17
N GLY A 290 6.92 -8.32 -13.62
CA GLY A 290 7.54 -9.28 -14.53
C GLY A 290 7.95 -10.56 -13.81
N VAL A 291 7.81 -11.70 -14.48
CA VAL A 291 8.24 -13.03 -14.04
C VAL A 291 8.98 -13.71 -15.18
N TYR A 292 10.16 -14.24 -14.90
CA TYR A 292 11.07 -14.82 -15.89
C TYR A 292 11.60 -16.15 -15.39
N PHE A 293 11.32 -17.25 -16.07
CA PHE A 293 11.93 -18.54 -15.78
C PHE A 293 13.19 -18.72 -16.63
N THR A 294 14.23 -19.29 -16.06
CA THR A 294 15.52 -19.52 -16.72
C THR A 294 15.98 -20.96 -16.54
N ASP A 295 16.92 -21.40 -17.37
CA ASP A 295 17.72 -22.59 -17.07
C ASP A 295 18.80 -22.28 -16.00
N LEU A 296 19.67 -23.27 -15.74
CA LEU A 296 20.80 -23.14 -14.81
C LEU A 296 21.86 -22.12 -15.24
N ASN A 297 21.91 -21.77 -16.52
CA ASN A 297 22.85 -20.78 -17.07
C ASN A 297 22.20 -19.39 -17.16
N PHE A 298 21.05 -19.19 -16.50
CA PHE A 298 20.27 -17.96 -16.49
C PHE A 298 19.78 -17.53 -17.89
N LYS A 299 19.68 -18.46 -18.85
CA LYS A 299 19.03 -18.19 -20.14
C LYS A 299 17.52 -18.23 -19.96
N GLN A 300 16.83 -17.18 -20.39
CA GLN A 300 15.37 -17.08 -20.32
C GLN A 300 14.69 -18.21 -21.13
N THR A 301 13.79 -18.95 -20.48
CA THR A 301 12.97 -19.99 -21.11
C THR A 301 11.52 -19.57 -21.28
N HIS A 302 10.94 -18.91 -20.27
CA HIS A 302 9.57 -18.41 -20.28
C HIS A 302 9.51 -17.06 -19.59
N TYR A 303 8.52 -16.24 -19.93
CA TYR A 303 8.27 -15.00 -19.22
C TYR A 303 6.79 -14.62 -19.26
N ALA A 304 6.36 -13.87 -18.25
CA ALA A 304 5.08 -13.21 -18.22
C ALA A 304 5.17 -11.85 -17.51
N ILE A 305 4.29 -10.93 -17.89
CA ILE A 305 4.06 -9.68 -17.18
C ILE A 305 2.64 -9.72 -16.66
N ILE A 306 2.47 -9.78 -15.34
CA ILE A 306 1.15 -9.83 -14.73
C ILE A 306 0.39 -8.52 -14.95
N ASP A 307 -0.94 -8.60 -14.95
CA ASP A 307 -1.81 -7.42 -14.99
C ASP A 307 -1.86 -6.72 -13.62
N LYS A 308 -0.74 -6.13 -13.19
CA LYS A 308 -0.55 -5.51 -11.88
C LYS A 308 -1.67 -4.53 -11.47
N PRO A 309 -2.18 -3.64 -12.36
CA PRO A 309 -3.26 -2.71 -12.00
C PRO A 309 -4.58 -3.37 -11.60
N ASN A 310 -4.93 -4.50 -12.21
CA ASN A 310 -6.23 -5.15 -11.98
C ASN A 310 -6.14 -6.22 -10.90
N GLY A 311 -6.74 -5.95 -9.73
CA GLY A 311 -6.79 -6.88 -8.60
C GLY A 311 -6.40 -6.22 -7.27
N ARG A 312 -6.08 -7.03 -6.26
CA ARG A 312 -5.50 -6.50 -5.03
C ARG A 312 -4.13 -5.91 -5.31
N ASN A 313 -3.84 -4.80 -4.64
CA ASN A 313 -2.65 -4.01 -4.89
C ASN A 313 -1.39 -4.80 -4.52
N ILE A 314 -0.48 -4.97 -5.48
CA ILE A 314 0.89 -5.42 -5.25
C ILE A 314 1.75 -4.18 -5.43
N LYS A 315 2.33 -3.64 -4.34
CA LYS A 315 3.06 -2.37 -4.43
C LYS A 315 4.30 -2.47 -5.31
N LYS A 316 5.32 -3.19 -4.85
CA LYS A 316 6.47 -3.62 -5.63
C LYS A 316 6.74 -5.07 -5.27
N ALA A 317 6.87 -5.94 -6.26
CA ALA A 317 7.32 -7.32 -6.03
C ALA A 317 8.78 -7.27 -5.57
N VAL A 318 9.10 -7.92 -4.45
CA VAL A 318 10.41 -7.79 -3.80
C VAL A 318 11.02 -9.12 -3.37
N ALA A 319 10.19 -10.15 -3.22
CA ALA A 319 10.63 -11.44 -2.73
C ALA A 319 9.88 -12.55 -3.44
N SER A 320 10.53 -13.70 -3.63
CA SER A 320 9.93 -14.86 -4.26
C SER A 320 10.46 -16.16 -3.70
N THR A 321 9.68 -17.23 -3.86
CA THR A 321 10.06 -18.59 -3.51
C THR A 321 9.28 -19.58 -4.35
N PHE A 322 9.70 -20.84 -4.36
CA PHE A 322 8.93 -21.93 -4.94
C PHE A 322 8.10 -22.64 -3.87
N VAL A 323 6.80 -22.78 -4.14
CA VAL A 323 5.89 -23.65 -3.38
C VAL A 323 5.40 -24.71 -4.36
N ASP A 324 5.88 -25.94 -4.19
CA ASP A 324 5.79 -26.98 -5.22
C ASP A 324 6.37 -26.46 -6.56
N ASN A 325 5.57 -26.45 -7.62
CA ASN A 325 5.95 -25.89 -8.94
C ASN A 325 5.43 -24.47 -9.17
N MET A 326 4.92 -23.80 -8.13
CA MET A 326 4.44 -22.43 -8.22
C MET A 326 5.56 -21.48 -7.82
N PHE A 327 5.93 -20.59 -8.73
CA PHE A 327 6.78 -19.45 -8.41
C PHE A 327 5.93 -18.39 -7.72
N VAL A 328 5.99 -18.34 -6.39
CA VAL A 328 5.23 -17.42 -5.55
C VAL A 328 6.04 -16.16 -5.34
N VAL A 329 5.42 -15.00 -5.59
CA VAL A 329 6.06 -13.69 -5.49
C VAL A 329 5.25 -12.81 -4.54
N ALA A 330 5.95 -12.15 -3.62
CA ALA A 330 5.37 -11.21 -2.67
C ALA A 330 5.71 -9.77 -3.03
N GLY A 331 4.68 -8.92 -2.97
CA GLY A 331 4.85 -7.49 -2.83
C GLY A 331 5.35 -7.14 -1.42
N PHE A 332 6.06 -6.02 -1.26
CA PHE A 332 6.52 -5.60 0.07
C PHE A 332 5.38 -5.38 1.07
N ASN A 333 4.17 -5.14 0.57
CA ASN A 333 2.93 -5.03 1.32
C ASN A 333 2.28 -6.40 1.64
N LYS A 334 3.03 -7.50 1.53
CA LYS A 334 2.62 -8.90 1.81
C LYS A 334 1.41 -9.40 1.01
N THR A 335 1.12 -8.77 -0.12
CA THR A 335 0.18 -9.31 -1.11
C THR A 335 0.96 -10.19 -2.06
N ILE A 336 0.52 -11.43 -2.23
CA ILE A 336 1.22 -12.43 -3.05
C ILE A 336 0.45 -12.77 -4.33
N PHE A 337 1.19 -13.26 -5.30
CA PHE A 337 0.68 -13.91 -6.50
C PHE A 337 1.58 -15.10 -6.85
N ALA A 338 1.13 -15.97 -7.74
CA ALA A 338 1.90 -17.11 -8.20
C ALA A 338 1.84 -17.21 -9.72
N VAL A 339 2.92 -17.73 -10.30
CA VAL A 339 2.99 -18.13 -11.71
C VAL A 339 3.55 -19.54 -11.78
N LYS A 340 2.98 -20.38 -12.64
CA LYS A 340 3.37 -21.77 -12.80
C LYS A 340 3.54 -22.12 -14.27
N LYS A 341 4.55 -22.94 -14.60
CA LYS A 341 4.69 -23.55 -15.93
C LYS A 341 3.59 -24.60 -16.13
N THR A 342 2.82 -24.45 -17.21
CA THR A 342 1.69 -25.31 -17.53
C THR A 342 1.66 -25.61 -19.04
N PRO A 343 1.41 -26.87 -19.46
CA PRO A 343 1.34 -27.20 -20.88
C PRO A 343 0.28 -26.37 -21.60
N ASN A 344 0.60 -25.87 -22.80
CA ASN A 344 -0.30 -25.02 -23.60
C ASN A 344 -1.70 -25.62 -23.79
N SER A 345 -1.83 -26.94 -23.89
CA SER A 345 -3.11 -27.64 -24.02
C SER A 345 -4.03 -27.53 -22.79
N LYS A 346 -3.49 -27.15 -21.64
CA LYS A 346 -4.23 -26.96 -20.37
C LYS A 346 -4.46 -25.49 -20.03
N ILE A 347 -3.95 -24.56 -20.84
CA ILE A 347 -4.09 -23.12 -20.60
C ILE A 347 -5.45 -22.65 -21.11
N ASP A 348 -6.22 -22.06 -20.22
CA ASP A 348 -7.42 -21.31 -20.57
C ASP A 348 -7.01 -19.93 -21.12
N SER A 349 -7.19 -19.72 -22.43
CA SER A 349 -6.78 -18.50 -23.12
C SER A 349 -7.44 -17.23 -22.57
N TYR A 350 -8.68 -17.33 -22.07
CA TYR A 350 -9.35 -16.20 -21.45
C TYR A 350 -8.70 -15.85 -20.11
N LYS A 351 -8.41 -16.86 -19.27
CA LYS A 351 -7.72 -16.62 -18.00
C LYS A 351 -6.30 -16.11 -18.21
N GLU A 352 -5.58 -16.60 -19.22
CA GLU A 352 -4.23 -16.16 -19.56
C GLU A 352 -4.22 -14.68 -19.99
N TRP A 353 -5.01 -14.32 -21.01
CA TRP A 353 -5.16 -12.92 -21.47
C TRP A 353 -5.51 -11.95 -20.34
N ASN A 354 -6.30 -12.44 -19.39
CA ASN A 354 -6.82 -11.65 -18.30
C ASN A 354 -5.85 -11.53 -17.11
N SER A 355 -4.95 -12.49 -16.96
CA SER A 355 -3.97 -12.51 -15.86
C SER A 355 -2.64 -11.89 -16.26
N PHE A 356 -2.28 -12.01 -17.55
CA PHE A 356 -1.03 -11.53 -18.12
C PHE A 356 -1.27 -10.49 -19.21
N ARG A 357 -0.54 -9.37 -19.13
CA ARG A 357 -0.48 -8.38 -20.22
C ARG A 357 0.42 -8.82 -21.36
N LYS A 358 1.42 -9.64 -21.04
CA LYS A 358 2.35 -10.29 -21.98
C LYS A 358 2.75 -11.64 -21.42
N THR A 359 2.93 -12.63 -22.28
CA THR A 359 3.34 -13.99 -21.93
C THR A 359 4.08 -14.61 -23.11
N SER A 360 5.06 -15.46 -22.85
CA SER A 360 5.66 -16.35 -23.85
C SER A 360 4.77 -17.55 -24.21
N GLY A 361 3.62 -17.70 -23.54
CA GLY A 361 2.88 -18.95 -23.48
C GLY A 361 3.48 -19.92 -22.45
N GLY A 362 2.78 -21.02 -22.19
CA GLY A 362 3.23 -22.08 -21.28
C GLY A 362 3.15 -21.73 -19.79
N LEU A 363 2.41 -20.67 -19.42
CA LEU A 363 2.33 -20.15 -18.06
C LEU A 363 0.88 -19.94 -17.63
N GLU A 364 0.59 -20.15 -16.35
CA GLU A 364 -0.71 -19.83 -15.74
C GLU A 364 -0.53 -19.15 -14.38
N MET A 365 -1.54 -18.35 -13.98
CA MET A 365 -1.70 -17.92 -12.59
C MET A 365 -2.62 -18.93 -11.88
N PRO A 366 -2.11 -19.82 -11.01
CA PRO A 366 -2.91 -20.88 -10.40
C PRO A 366 -4.02 -20.34 -9.48
N TRP A 367 -3.84 -19.13 -8.94
CA TRP A 367 -4.87 -18.44 -8.15
C TRP A 367 -5.70 -17.47 -9.00
N TYR A 368 -5.54 -17.50 -10.32
CA TYR A 368 -6.18 -16.60 -11.27
C TYR A 368 -6.00 -15.12 -10.84
N ARG A 369 -7.10 -14.38 -10.69
CA ARG A 369 -7.10 -12.98 -10.21
C ARG A 369 -7.04 -12.85 -8.69
N ASP A 370 -7.13 -13.95 -7.94
CA ASP A 370 -6.93 -13.86 -6.50
C ASP A 370 -5.45 -13.59 -6.19
N ARG A 371 -5.25 -12.58 -5.35
CA ARG A 371 -3.95 -12.13 -4.87
C ARG A 371 -4.01 -12.19 -3.36
N PRO A 372 -3.69 -13.34 -2.75
CA PRO A 372 -3.82 -13.51 -1.33
C PRO A 372 -3.09 -12.41 -0.56
N ALA A 373 -3.79 -11.78 0.39
CA ALA A 373 -3.24 -10.77 1.26
C ALA A 373 -2.86 -11.43 2.58
N LEU A 374 -1.56 -11.55 2.86
CA LEU A 374 -1.07 -12.24 4.06
C LEU A 374 -1.17 -11.29 5.26
N LEU A 375 -2.27 -11.40 5.99
CA LEU A 375 -2.58 -10.52 7.11
C LEU A 375 -1.68 -10.82 8.31
N THR A 376 -1.23 -9.77 8.98
CA THR A 376 -0.41 -9.91 10.20
C THR A 376 -0.99 -9.10 11.36
N ILE A 377 -0.57 -9.45 12.58
CA ILE A 377 -0.97 -8.77 13.81
C ILE A 377 0.19 -7.93 14.32
N ARG A 378 1.37 -8.54 14.53
CA ARG A 378 2.56 -7.86 15.05
C ARG A 378 3.27 -7.06 13.95
N ALA A 379 3.41 -7.62 12.75
CA ALA A 379 4.06 -6.98 11.60
C ALA A 379 3.13 -6.08 10.77
N LYS A 380 1.95 -5.73 11.30
CA LYS A 380 0.89 -5.03 10.56
C LYS A 380 1.32 -3.67 10.00
N LYS A 381 2.23 -2.99 10.69
CA LYS A 381 2.83 -1.70 10.30
C LYS A 381 4.25 -1.83 9.76
N GLN A 382 4.64 -3.02 9.31
CA GLN A 382 5.94 -3.27 8.70
C GLN A 382 5.77 -3.90 7.33
N TYR A 383 6.70 -3.63 6.44
CA TYR A 383 6.77 -4.27 5.13
C TYR A 383 7.69 -5.49 5.22
N ILE A 384 7.76 -6.28 4.14
CA ILE A 384 8.70 -7.41 4.00
C ILE A 384 9.59 -7.18 2.78
N LEU A 385 10.78 -7.75 2.80
CA LEU A 385 11.67 -7.87 1.64
C LEU A 385 12.13 -9.32 1.42
N THR A 386 11.64 -10.26 2.22
CA THR A 386 12.00 -11.67 2.13
C THR A 386 10.75 -12.55 2.06
N LEU A 387 10.89 -13.68 1.39
CA LEU A 387 9.90 -14.75 1.31
C LEU A 387 10.68 -16.02 1.00
N SER A 388 10.49 -17.06 1.81
CA SER A 388 11.11 -18.37 1.56
C SER A 388 10.22 -19.50 2.06
N LYS A 389 10.07 -20.54 1.25
CA LYS A 389 9.45 -21.80 1.62
C LYS A 389 10.46 -22.67 2.36
N ASP A 390 10.08 -23.14 3.54
CA ASP A 390 10.83 -24.20 4.21
C ASP A 390 10.54 -25.54 3.51
N LYS A 391 11.58 -26.20 3.00
CA LYS A 391 11.42 -27.41 2.16
C LYS A 391 10.88 -28.60 2.96
N ASP A 392 11.06 -28.61 4.28
CA ASP A 392 10.74 -29.74 5.15
C ASP A 392 9.41 -29.55 5.91
N SER A 393 8.64 -28.50 5.62
CA SER A 393 7.34 -28.24 6.27
C SER A 393 6.26 -27.80 5.29
N ASP A 394 5.06 -27.49 5.77
CA ASP A 394 3.97 -26.88 4.98
C ASP A 394 4.01 -25.34 5.02
N PHE A 395 5.06 -24.74 5.57
CA PHE A 395 5.11 -23.30 5.85
C PHE A 395 6.05 -22.53 4.94
N MET A 396 5.69 -21.28 4.66
CA MET A 396 6.58 -20.26 4.14
C MET A 396 6.78 -19.16 5.18
N TYR A 397 7.93 -18.51 5.13
CA TYR A 397 8.34 -17.52 6.11
C TYR A 397 8.73 -16.22 5.43
N MET A 398 8.48 -15.13 6.14
CA MET A 398 8.92 -13.79 5.76
C MET A 398 9.55 -13.13 6.98
N ILE A 399 10.40 -12.14 6.76
CA ILE A 399 10.93 -11.30 7.82
C ILE A 399 10.52 -9.86 7.54
N SER A 400 9.89 -9.23 8.54
CA SER A 400 9.51 -7.82 8.45
C SER A 400 10.74 -6.91 8.54
N VAL A 401 10.67 -5.74 7.89
CA VAL A 401 11.73 -4.73 7.96
C VAL A 401 11.41 -3.64 8.99
N PRO A 402 12.39 -3.18 9.77
CA PRO A 402 12.20 -2.06 10.68
C PRO A 402 11.95 -0.76 9.90
N ASN A 403 11.23 0.18 10.53
CA ASN A 403 10.93 1.49 9.98
C ASN A 403 10.96 2.58 11.07
N ASP A 404 10.51 3.78 10.76
CA ASP A 404 10.48 4.92 11.67
C ASP A 404 9.41 4.78 12.79
N LYS A 405 8.43 3.90 12.63
CA LYS A 405 7.35 3.63 13.61
C LYS A 405 7.56 2.37 14.43
N VAL A 406 8.07 1.31 13.80
CA VAL A 406 8.25 -0.01 14.41
C VAL A 406 9.70 -0.43 14.20
N LYS A 407 10.40 -0.68 15.31
CA LYS A 407 11.81 -1.13 15.33
C LYS A 407 11.88 -2.64 15.49
N GLY A 408 12.99 -3.23 15.05
CA GLY A 408 13.20 -4.67 15.05
C GLY A 408 12.42 -5.39 13.95
N SER A 409 12.76 -6.67 13.79
CA SER A 409 12.25 -7.53 12.73
C SER A 409 11.43 -8.68 13.31
N ILE A 410 10.38 -9.07 12.60
CA ILE A 410 9.44 -10.10 13.01
C ILE A 410 9.54 -11.24 12.01
N LEU A 411 9.74 -12.45 12.52
CA LEU A 411 9.59 -13.68 11.74
C LEU A 411 8.10 -14.01 11.62
N ILE A 412 7.61 -14.05 10.39
CA ILE A 412 6.21 -14.31 10.05
C ILE A 412 6.14 -15.70 9.45
N LYS A 413 5.30 -16.59 10.00
CA LYS A 413 5.07 -17.96 9.51
C LYS A 413 3.67 -18.08 8.94
N VAL A 414 3.56 -18.54 7.71
CA VAL A 414 2.30 -18.66 6.96
C VAL A 414 2.19 -20.08 6.41
N ASP A 415 1.03 -20.68 6.56
CA ASP A 415 0.72 -21.99 5.96
C ASP A 415 0.56 -21.83 4.45
N THR A 416 1.15 -22.72 3.67
CA THR A 416 1.15 -22.60 2.20
C THR A 416 -0.14 -23.09 1.53
N LYS A 417 -0.92 -23.93 2.20
CA LYS A 417 -2.18 -24.50 1.67
C LYS A 417 -3.30 -23.47 1.79
N ASP A 418 -3.49 -22.90 2.98
CA ASP A 418 -4.56 -21.93 3.23
C ASP A 418 -4.12 -20.46 3.12
N ARG A 419 -2.80 -20.20 3.16
CA ARG A 419 -2.19 -18.85 3.10
C ARG A 419 -2.55 -17.97 4.30
N LEU A 420 -2.87 -18.59 5.43
CA LEU A 420 -3.18 -17.93 6.69
C LEU A 420 -1.97 -17.87 7.61
N LEU A 421 -1.97 -16.85 8.45
CA LEU A 421 -0.94 -16.65 9.46
C LEU A 421 -0.98 -17.77 10.51
N SER A 422 0.13 -18.48 10.68
CA SER A 422 0.26 -19.50 11.72
C SER A 422 0.94 -18.97 12.98
N SER A 423 1.95 -18.10 12.84
CA SER A 423 2.61 -17.45 13.99
C SER A 423 3.42 -16.22 13.60
N GLU A 424 3.70 -15.36 14.58
CA GLU A 424 4.63 -14.23 14.47
C GLU A 424 5.52 -14.15 15.70
N SER A 425 6.83 -14.10 15.50
CA SER A 425 7.83 -14.08 16.59
C SER A 425 8.80 -12.92 16.41
N LEU A 426 9.09 -12.21 17.51
CA LEU A 426 10.16 -11.22 17.52
C LEU A 426 11.49 -11.93 17.37
N ILE A 427 12.31 -11.48 16.41
CA ILE A 427 13.66 -12.02 16.27
C ILE A 427 14.50 -11.50 17.44
N SER A 428 15.26 -12.39 18.07
CA SER A 428 16.19 -12.07 19.16
C SER A 428 17.55 -12.72 18.93
N SER A 429 18.58 -12.33 19.68
CA SER A 429 19.91 -12.96 19.58
C SER A 429 20.07 -14.06 20.63
N LYS A 430 20.62 -15.21 20.22
CA LYS A 430 21.16 -16.23 21.14
C LYS A 430 22.66 -16.05 21.37
N ILE A 431 23.36 -15.47 20.41
CA ILE A 431 24.81 -15.19 20.46
C ILE A 431 25.09 -13.81 21.06
N ASP A 432 26.30 -13.64 21.58
CA ASP A 432 26.70 -12.44 22.30
C ASP A 432 26.74 -11.19 21.42
N LEU A 433 26.24 -10.09 21.99
CA LEU A 433 26.25 -8.77 21.38
C LEU A 433 27.28 -7.88 22.07
N LYS A 434 27.92 -7.00 21.29
CA LYS A 434 28.80 -5.93 21.78
C LYS A 434 28.02 -5.05 22.76
N LYS A 435 28.72 -4.56 23.79
CA LYS A 435 28.12 -3.73 24.84
C LYS A 435 27.39 -2.51 24.24
N GLY A 436 26.11 -2.34 24.61
CA GLY A 436 25.28 -1.22 24.18
C GLY A 436 24.75 -1.31 22.74
N ARG A 437 24.98 -2.43 22.04
CA ARG A 437 24.42 -2.70 20.71
C ARG A 437 23.22 -3.63 20.82
N ASP A 438 22.28 -3.50 19.89
CA ASP A 438 21.14 -4.42 19.73
C ASP A 438 20.98 -4.84 18.25
N ILE A 439 20.04 -5.72 17.95
CA ILE A 439 19.79 -6.21 16.59
C ILE A 439 18.68 -5.44 15.86
N LYS A 440 18.11 -4.38 16.45
CA LYS A 440 16.91 -3.72 15.94
C LYS A 440 17.16 -2.83 14.73
N ASP A 441 18.42 -2.47 14.49
CA ASP A 441 18.88 -1.68 13.36
C ASP A 441 19.35 -2.55 12.18
N TYR A 442 19.35 -3.88 12.30
CA TYR A 442 19.57 -4.78 11.17
C TYR A 442 18.39 -4.71 10.20
N TYR A 443 18.70 -4.51 8.92
CA TYR A 443 17.72 -4.26 7.86
C TYR A 443 17.80 -5.38 6.82
N ILE A 444 16.94 -6.39 7.00
CA ILE A 444 16.98 -7.64 6.25
C ILE A 444 16.37 -7.42 4.86
N THR A 445 17.17 -7.55 3.80
CA THR A 445 16.74 -7.33 2.41
C THR A 445 16.62 -8.62 1.60
N ALA A 446 17.27 -9.71 2.04
CA ALA A 446 17.30 -10.96 1.29
C ALA A 446 17.41 -12.15 2.25
N GLY A 447 17.05 -13.35 1.78
CA GLY A 447 17.37 -14.58 2.48
C GLY A 447 16.56 -15.78 1.99
N ASP A 448 17.03 -16.96 2.35
CA ASP A 448 16.40 -18.24 2.02
C ASP A 448 16.57 -19.24 3.19
N ILE A 449 15.85 -20.36 3.13
CA ILE A 449 15.81 -21.36 4.21
C ILE A 449 16.64 -22.59 3.85
N TYR A 450 17.42 -23.06 4.82
CA TYR A 450 18.14 -24.33 4.75
C TYR A 450 18.21 -25.00 6.12
N GLY A 451 17.75 -26.25 6.21
CA GLY A 451 17.84 -27.07 7.43
C GLY A 451 17.21 -26.41 8.66
N GLY A 452 15.97 -25.92 8.53
CA GLY A 452 15.23 -25.25 9.62
C GLY A 452 15.81 -23.90 10.04
N LYS A 453 16.70 -23.30 9.24
CA LYS A 453 17.33 -22.00 9.51
C LYS A 453 17.08 -21.05 8.35
N PHE A 454 16.70 -19.81 8.68
CA PHE A 454 16.61 -18.71 7.73
C PHE A 454 17.97 -18.02 7.64
N LEU A 455 18.62 -18.08 6.49
CA LEU A 455 19.85 -17.34 6.19
C LEU A 455 19.44 -15.96 5.67
N ALA A 456 19.39 -14.98 6.57
CA ALA A 456 18.86 -13.65 6.31
C ALA A 456 19.97 -12.62 6.16
N TYR A 457 20.12 -12.05 4.97
CA TYR A 457 21.06 -10.97 4.72
C TYR A 457 20.49 -9.62 5.17
N SER A 458 21.27 -8.91 5.98
CA SER A 458 21.05 -7.53 6.37
C SER A 458 21.97 -6.60 5.58
N LYS A 459 21.38 -5.65 4.85
CA LYS A 459 22.11 -4.56 4.20
C LYS A 459 22.86 -3.71 5.23
N ASN A 460 22.20 -3.40 6.35
CA ASN A 460 22.90 -2.74 7.44
C ASN A 460 23.89 -3.72 8.06
N TYR A 461 25.14 -3.29 8.15
CA TYR A 461 26.32 -4.05 8.55
C TYR A 461 26.73 -5.18 7.60
N ASN A 462 26.18 -5.26 6.38
CA ASN A 462 26.56 -6.25 5.38
C ASN A 462 26.76 -7.67 5.98
N THR A 463 25.74 -8.16 6.69
CA THR A 463 25.84 -9.33 7.57
C THR A 463 24.80 -10.38 7.16
N LEU A 464 25.21 -11.64 7.07
CA LEU A 464 24.33 -12.80 6.95
C LEU A 464 24.01 -13.36 8.34
N LEU A 465 22.73 -13.29 8.72
CA LEU A 465 22.21 -13.78 10.00
C LEU A 465 21.66 -15.19 9.81
N VAL A 466 22.00 -16.11 10.70
CA VAL A 466 21.41 -17.46 10.74
C VAL A 466 20.36 -17.50 11.83
N ILE A 467 19.09 -17.50 11.44
CA ILE A 467 17.94 -17.47 12.36
C ILE A 467 17.31 -18.86 12.42
N ASN A 468 17.26 -19.46 13.60
CA ASN A 468 16.51 -20.71 13.80
C ASN A 468 15.00 -20.43 13.75
N LEU A 469 14.27 -21.16 12.91
CA LEU A 469 12.85 -20.91 12.66
C LEU A 469 11.96 -21.19 13.89
N ASP A 470 12.27 -22.22 14.67
CA ASP A 470 11.45 -22.63 15.82
C ASP A 470 11.54 -21.63 16.98
N SER A 471 12.75 -21.17 17.28
CA SER A 471 13.00 -20.25 18.39
C SER A 471 12.98 -18.78 18.02
N ALA A 472 12.99 -18.46 16.72
CA ALA A 472 13.19 -17.11 16.18
C ALA A 472 14.44 -16.40 16.75
N LYS A 473 15.52 -17.18 16.99
CA LYS A 473 16.79 -16.66 17.51
C LYS A 473 17.89 -16.69 16.45
N ILE A 474 18.67 -15.61 16.40
CA ILE A 474 19.94 -15.56 15.67
C ILE A 474 20.93 -16.44 16.42
N ILE A 475 21.33 -17.54 15.79
CA ILE A 475 22.25 -18.54 16.35
C ILE A 475 23.67 -18.41 15.79
N ASP A 476 23.83 -17.68 14.70
CA ASP A 476 25.13 -17.43 14.05
C ASP A 476 25.07 -16.17 13.19
N ALA A 477 26.23 -15.58 12.90
CA ALA A 477 26.35 -14.42 12.03
C ALA A 477 27.67 -14.44 11.26
N TYR A 478 27.59 -14.14 9.97
CA TYR A 478 28.72 -14.09 9.04
C TYR A 478 28.77 -12.72 8.38
N GLU A 479 29.97 -12.25 8.07
CA GLU A 479 30.13 -11.18 7.07
C GLU A 479 29.59 -11.65 5.72
N MET A 480 29.20 -10.70 4.86
CA MET A 480 28.92 -10.99 3.45
C MET A 480 30.01 -10.43 2.54
N PRO A 481 30.28 -11.09 1.40
CA PRO A 481 31.16 -10.55 0.38
C PRO A 481 30.71 -9.17 -0.10
N LYS A 482 31.66 -8.26 -0.31
CA LYS A 482 31.39 -6.90 -0.83
C LYS A 482 31.20 -6.92 -2.36
N ILE A 483 30.14 -7.57 -2.81
CA ILE A 483 29.84 -7.75 -4.24
C ILE A 483 28.94 -6.64 -4.81
N GLY A 484 28.21 -5.93 -3.95
CA GLY A 484 27.31 -4.84 -4.34
C GLY A 484 26.05 -4.84 -3.49
N ASP A 485 24.99 -4.27 -4.03
CA ASP A 485 23.73 -4.14 -3.30
C ASP A 485 22.86 -5.39 -3.50
N ILE A 486 22.76 -6.21 -2.47
CA ILE A 486 22.09 -7.52 -2.54
C ILE A 486 20.56 -7.37 -2.41
N SER A 487 19.87 -7.94 -3.39
CA SER A 487 18.40 -7.92 -3.52
C SER A 487 17.74 -9.23 -3.09
N SER A 488 18.35 -10.38 -3.35
CA SER A 488 17.81 -11.68 -2.95
C SER A 488 18.88 -12.76 -2.85
N ILE A 489 18.52 -13.84 -2.16
CA ILE A 489 19.35 -15.02 -1.92
C ILE A 489 18.47 -16.23 -2.21
N THR A 490 19.04 -17.26 -2.86
CA THR A 490 18.42 -18.58 -2.96
C THR A 490 19.46 -19.69 -2.84
N ILE A 491 19.06 -20.85 -2.32
CA ILE A 491 19.97 -21.96 -2.02
C ILE A 491 19.74 -23.12 -2.99
N LYS A 492 20.82 -23.48 -3.70
CA LYS A 492 20.92 -24.67 -4.54
C LYS A 492 22.09 -25.52 -4.03
N ASP A 493 21.77 -26.72 -3.55
CA ASP A 493 22.74 -27.68 -3.03
C ASP A 493 23.68 -27.06 -1.98
N SER A 494 25.00 -27.06 -2.24
CA SER A 494 26.04 -26.50 -1.38
C SER A 494 26.35 -25.02 -1.61
N SER A 495 25.60 -24.35 -2.49
CA SER A 495 25.88 -22.98 -2.90
C SER A 495 24.69 -22.06 -2.63
N ILE A 496 25.01 -20.81 -2.33
CA ILE A 496 24.06 -19.71 -2.25
C ILE A 496 24.20 -18.89 -3.54
N PHE A 497 23.09 -18.67 -4.23
CA PHE A 497 23.00 -17.77 -5.37
C PHE A 497 22.43 -16.43 -4.91
N VAL A 498 23.14 -15.35 -5.20
CA VAL A 498 22.83 -14.00 -4.72
C VAL A 498 22.53 -13.11 -5.92
N LEU A 499 21.32 -12.56 -6.00
CA LEU A 499 21.00 -11.49 -6.95
C LEU A 499 21.40 -10.15 -6.34
N TYR A 500 22.26 -9.39 -7.01
CA TYR A 500 22.75 -8.11 -6.53
C TYR A 500 22.92 -7.11 -7.65
N TYR A 501 23.07 -5.84 -7.27
CA TYR A 501 23.25 -4.72 -8.17
C TYR A 501 24.65 -4.13 -8.05
N LYS A 502 25.29 -3.96 -9.22
CA LYS A 502 26.54 -3.24 -9.39
C LYS A 502 26.34 -2.22 -10.51
N GLU A 503 26.62 -0.95 -10.23
CA GLU A 503 26.46 0.14 -11.21
C GLU A 503 25.05 0.21 -11.85
N LYS A 504 24.01 -0.16 -11.09
CA LYS A 504 22.59 -0.25 -11.50
C LYS A 504 22.25 -1.39 -12.47
N GLU A 505 23.18 -2.29 -12.75
CA GLU A 505 22.96 -3.49 -13.53
C GLU A 505 22.84 -4.72 -12.61
N PRO A 506 21.93 -5.67 -12.91
CA PRO A 506 21.74 -6.87 -12.09
C PRO A 506 22.74 -7.97 -12.44
N TYR A 507 23.32 -8.59 -11.41
CA TYR A 507 24.25 -9.71 -11.48
C TYR A 507 23.83 -10.81 -10.51
N ILE A 508 24.31 -12.02 -10.77
CA ILE A 508 24.13 -13.18 -9.90
C ILE A 508 25.50 -13.67 -9.49
N ALA A 509 25.77 -13.74 -8.18
CA ALA A 509 26.98 -14.35 -7.64
C ALA A 509 26.64 -15.72 -7.06
N GLU A 510 27.51 -16.70 -7.29
CA GLU A 510 27.50 -17.96 -6.57
C GLU A 510 28.51 -17.86 -5.43
N ILE A 511 28.06 -18.08 -4.19
CA ILE A 511 28.91 -18.10 -3.01
C ILE A 511 28.77 -19.44 -2.28
N GLU A 512 29.77 -19.76 -1.46
CA GLU A 512 29.72 -20.93 -0.58
C GLU A 512 28.58 -20.84 0.46
N ASN A 513 27.90 -21.95 0.73
CA ASN A 513 26.96 -22.02 1.86
C ASN A 513 27.73 -22.29 3.17
N PRO A 514 27.79 -21.33 4.12
CA PRO A 514 28.58 -21.47 5.34
C PRO A 514 28.05 -22.53 6.31
N LEU A 515 26.84 -23.05 6.09
CA LEU A 515 26.24 -24.10 6.92
C LEU A 515 26.61 -25.52 6.50
N ILE A 516 27.24 -25.71 5.34
CA ILE A 516 27.62 -27.03 4.80
C ILE A 516 29.13 -27.25 4.90
N LEU A 517 29.91 -26.19 5.09
CA LEU A 517 31.37 -26.21 5.15
C LEU A 517 31.94 -26.50 6.55
N ASN A 518 31.11 -26.87 7.53
CA ASN A 518 31.54 -27.29 8.87
C ASN A 518 30.96 -28.65 9.24
#